data_AF-A0A918F4P7-F1
#
_entry.id   AF-A0A918F4P7-F1
#
_cell.length_a   1.000
_cell.length_b   1.000
_cell.length_c   1.000
_cell.angle_alpha   90.00
_cell.angle_beta   90.00
_cell.angle_gamma   90.00
#
_symmetry.space_group_name_H-M   'P 1'
#
loop_
_entity.id
_entity.type
_entity.pdbx_description
1 polymer ?
#
loop_
_entity_poly.entity_id
_entity_poly.type
_entity_poly.pdbx_seq_one_letter_code
_entity_poly.pdbx_strand_id
1 'polypeptide(L)'
;MQQFRVSLSIPSFFATTPRMTASGTTTLFCAGLLLLGAVFSEGRAASASPATAQSAVKKLPNLRVNVYFEKVDEKGMVILKYGSVFLTTKLYGIRLRSGSAGVLSLVLPSGVLLQAEVIEKGEIQSVVLWKGNKNLNEELLIQGVAEGVH
;
A
#
# COMPACT_ATOMS: atom_id res chain seq x y z
N MET A 1 13.43 27.85 -46.33
CA MET A 1 12.25 28.47 -45.68
C MET A 1 11.61 27.36 -44.83
N GLN A 2 11.30 27.46 -43.54
CA GLN A 2 11.24 28.55 -42.58
C GLN A 2 11.24 27.86 -41.20
N GLN A 3 12.05 28.36 -40.26
CA GLN A 3 12.01 27.93 -38.86
C GLN A 3 10.84 28.61 -38.15
N PHE A 4 10.16 27.91 -37.24
CA PHE A 4 9.32 28.54 -36.21
C PHE A 4 9.81 28.12 -34.83
N ARG A 5 10.58 29.04 -34.22
CA ARG A 5 10.78 29.12 -32.77
C ARG A 5 9.60 29.87 -32.20
N VAL A 6 9.00 29.35 -31.14
CA VAL A 6 8.15 30.14 -30.24
C VAL A 6 8.76 30.07 -28.84
N SER A 7 9.54 31.11 -28.53
CA SER A 7 9.82 31.51 -27.15
C SER A 7 8.58 32.17 -26.59
N LEU A 8 8.17 31.84 -25.36
CA LEU A 8 7.31 32.70 -24.57
C LEU A 8 7.72 32.64 -23.11
N SER A 9 7.91 33.85 -22.57
CA SER A 9 8.54 34.20 -21.32
C SER A 9 7.78 33.78 -20.07
N ILE A 10 8.59 33.57 -19.04
CA ILE A 10 8.26 33.52 -17.62
C ILE A 10 7.61 34.84 -17.17
N PRO A 11 6.77 34.81 -16.14
CA PRO A 11 7.03 35.72 -15.03
C PRO A 11 7.15 35.00 -13.68
N SER A 12 8.24 35.34 -13.00
CA SER A 12 8.47 35.19 -11.56
C SER A 12 7.44 36.01 -10.79
N PHE A 13 7.16 35.63 -9.53
CA PHE A 13 6.78 36.46 -8.37
C PHE A 13 5.86 35.64 -7.46
N PHE A 14 6.37 35.19 -6.31
CA PHE A 14 5.97 35.75 -5.01
C PHE A 14 6.88 35.20 -3.91
N ALA A 15 7.54 36.15 -3.24
CA ALA A 15 8.20 35.95 -1.97
C ALA A 15 7.18 35.72 -0.85
N THR A 16 7.59 35.06 0.24
CA THR A 16 7.47 35.56 1.63
C THR A 16 7.67 34.40 2.60
N THR A 17 8.81 34.41 3.28
CA THR A 17 9.02 33.74 4.56
C THR A 17 8.19 34.43 5.65
N PRO A 18 7.67 33.68 6.62
CA PRO A 18 7.60 34.18 7.99
C PRO A 18 8.64 33.46 8.85
N ARG A 19 9.57 34.27 9.37
CA ARG A 19 10.39 34.02 10.56
C ARG A 19 9.62 34.56 11.78
N MET A 20 9.94 34.02 12.97
CA MET A 20 9.50 34.40 14.34
C MET A 20 8.29 33.58 14.84
N THR A 21 8.23 33.07 16.07
CA THR A 21 8.90 33.47 17.33
C THR A 21 8.84 32.31 18.35
N ALA A 22 9.78 32.32 19.30
CA ALA A 22 9.87 31.42 20.46
C ALA A 22 8.71 31.57 21.47
N SER A 23 8.50 30.56 22.34
CA SER A 23 8.35 30.70 23.81
C SER A 23 7.71 29.46 24.46
N GLY A 24 8.22 29.05 25.64
CA GLY A 24 7.46 28.37 26.71
C GLY A 24 7.55 26.84 26.72
N THR A 25 8.46 26.19 27.47
CA THR A 25 8.30 25.79 28.89
C THR A 25 6.97 25.02 29.10
N THR A 26 6.93 23.73 29.45
CA THR A 26 7.17 23.24 30.82
C THR A 26 7.22 21.70 30.84
N THR A 27 8.20 21.19 31.59
CA THR A 27 8.37 19.83 32.11
C THR A 27 7.11 19.28 32.78
N LEU A 28 6.78 18.01 32.57
CA LEU A 28 6.10 17.20 33.59
C LEU A 28 6.60 15.75 33.51
N PHE A 29 7.35 15.39 34.54
CA PHE A 29 7.70 14.03 34.94
C PHE A 29 6.42 13.19 35.11
N CYS A 30 6.40 11.99 34.53
CA CYS A 30 5.61 10.89 35.09
C CYS A 30 6.56 9.75 35.45
N ALA A 31 7.29 9.95 36.55
CA ALA A 31 7.77 8.85 37.37
C ALA A 31 6.60 8.46 38.29
N GLY A 32 5.96 7.33 38.00
CA GLY A 32 4.86 6.75 38.77
C GLY A 32 5.15 5.29 39.06
N LEU A 33 5.89 5.09 40.15
CA LEU A 33 6.09 3.84 40.88
C LEU A 33 4.74 3.34 41.43
N LEU A 34 4.70 2.05 41.86
CA LEU A 34 3.65 1.34 42.63
C LEU A 34 2.71 0.49 41.73
N LEU A 35 2.35 -0.76 42.03
CA LEU A 35 2.57 -1.59 43.22
C LEU A 35 2.36 -3.05 42.84
N LEU A 36 3.09 -3.89 43.56
CA LEU A 36 2.92 -5.32 43.74
C LEU A 36 1.43 -5.66 44.01
N GLY A 37 0.89 -6.61 43.23
CA GLY A 37 -0.45 -7.15 43.41
C GLY A 37 -0.46 -8.63 43.07
N ALA A 38 0.20 -9.42 43.90
CA ALA A 38 0.04 -10.87 43.91
C ALA A 38 -1.42 -11.20 44.27
N VAL A 39 -2.17 -11.77 43.32
CA VAL A 39 -3.40 -12.48 43.63
C VAL A 39 -3.08 -13.97 43.50
N PHE A 40 -2.93 -14.60 44.66
CA PHE A 40 -3.09 -16.04 44.80
C PHE A 40 -4.48 -16.43 44.31
N SER A 41 -4.53 -17.37 43.37
CA SER A 41 -5.70 -18.21 43.17
C SER A 41 -5.20 -19.61 42.82
N GLU A 42 -5.06 -20.43 43.87
CA GLU A 42 -5.04 -21.88 43.74
C GLU A 42 -6.42 -22.34 43.26
N GLY A 43 -6.50 -22.64 41.96
CA GLY A 43 -7.60 -23.36 41.33
C GLY A 43 -7.09 -24.73 40.89
N ARG A 44 -7.54 -25.76 41.60
CA ARG A 44 -7.13 -27.17 41.51
C ARG A 44 -7.47 -27.78 40.13
N ALA A 45 -6.44 -28.38 39.52
CA ALA A 45 -6.41 -29.48 38.55
C ALA A 45 -7.49 -29.57 37.44
N ALA A 46 -7.07 -29.29 36.20
CA ALA A 46 -7.58 -29.99 35.01
C ALA A 46 -6.50 -30.03 33.91
N SER A 47 -6.07 -31.25 33.60
CA SER A 47 -5.42 -31.74 32.37
C SER A 47 -4.72 -30.73 31.45
N ALA A 48 -3.38 -30.71 31.54
CA ALA A 48 -2.52 -30.02 30.59
C ALA A 48 -2.61 -30.67 29.18
N SER A 49 -3.41 -30.09 28.30
CA SER A 49 -3.19 -30.21 26.86
C SER A 49 -2.01 -29.31 26.47
N PRO A 50 -1.07 -29.78 25.63
CA PRO A 50 0.07 -28.98 25.22
C PRO A 50 -0.41 -27.76 24.43
N ALA A 51 -0.15 -26.58 25.01
CA ALA A 51 -0.33 -25.29 24.36
C ALA A 51 0.46 -25.28 23.04
N THR A 52 -0.27 -25.30 21.93
CA THR A 52 0.30 -24.93 20.64
C THR A 52 0.56 -23.44 20.71
N ALA A 53 1.79 -23.07 21.06
CA ALA A 53 2.31 -21.72 20.92
C ALA A 53 2.39 -21.41 19.41
N GLN A 54 1.23 -21.13 18.81
CA GLN A 54 1.18 -20.55 17.47
C GLN A 54 1.84 -19.18 17.58
N SER A 55 3.04 -19.10 17.01
CA SER A 55 3.79 -17.88 16.82
C SER A 55 2.85 -16.77 16.39
N ALA A 56 2.63 -15.80 17.27
CA ALA A 56 2.13 -14.50 16.88
C ALA A 56 3.22 -13.86 16.03
N VAL A 57 3.29 -14.26 14.75
CA VAL A 57 3.98 -13.51 13.71
C VAL A 57 3.27 -12.17 13.73
N LYS A 58 3.92 -11.20 14.38
CA LYS A 58 3.51 -9.81 14.43
C LYS A 58 3.48 -9.34 12.98
N LYS A 59 2.35 -9.56 12.30
CA LYS A 59 2.08 -9.01 10.97
C LYS A 59 2.34 -7.52 11.12
N LEU A 60 3.42 -7.04 10.52
CA LEU A 60 3.56 -5.61 10.36
C LEU A 60 2.25 -5.11 9.74
N PRO A 61 1.72 -3.95 10.16
CA PRO A 61 0.56 -3.38 9.51
C PRO A 61 0.89 -3.31 8.02
N ASN A 62 0.13 -4.06 7.22
CA ASN A 62 0.35 -4.10 5.79
C ASN A 62 0.16 -2.68 5.26
N LEU A 63 1.26 -2.03 4.93
CA LEU A 63 1.27 -0.64 4.52
C LEU A 63 0.66 -0.57 3.12
N ARG A 64 -0.53 0.02 3.05
CA ARG A 64 -1.19 0.33 1.78
C ARG A 64 -0.78 1.71 1.32
N VAL A 65 -0.31 1.81 0.09
CA VAL A 65 0.09 3.08 -0.53
C VAL A 65 -0.88 3.47 -1.62
N ASN A 66 -1.27 4.74 -1.65
CA ASN A 66 -2.13 5.28 -2.70
C ASN A 66 -1.35 5.38 -4.01
N VAL A 67 -1.87 4.76 -5.06
CA VAL A 67 -1.28 4.71 -6.40
C VAL A 67 -2.36 4.95 -7.43
N TYR A 68 -1.97 5.38 -8.64
CA TYR A 68 -2.89 5.49 -9.76
C TYR A 68 -2.64 4.34 -10.73
N PHE A 69 -3.70 3.71 -11.20
CA PHE A 69 -3.58 2.76 -12.30
C PHE A 69 -3.26 3.51 -13.59
N GLU A 70 -2.32 3.00 -14.39
CA GLU A 70 -2.02 3.58 -15.70
C GLU A 70 -2.42 2.64 -16.82
N LYS A 71 -1.87 1.43 -16.83
CA LYS A 71 -2.14 0.42 -17.87
C LYS A 71 -1.66 -0.95 -17.44
N VAL A 72 -1.96 -1.94 -18.27
CA VAL A 72 -1.31 -3.25 -18.26
C VAL A 72 -0.37 -3.34 -19.45
N ASP A 73 0.82 -3.91 -19.26
CA ASP A 73 1.77 -4.14 -20.36
C ASP A 73 1.44 -5.42 -21.15
N GLU A 74 2.17 -5.67 -22.23
CA GLU A 74 1.97 -6.85 -23.08
C GLU A 74 2.27 -8.18 -22.36
N LYS A 75 3.00 -8.13 -21.24
CA LYS A 75 3.35 -9.29 -20.42
C LYS A 75 2.32 -9.54 -19.31
N GLY A 76 1.24 -8.76 -19.25
CA GLY A 76 0.21 -8.86 -18.22
C GLY A 76 0.62 -8.25 -16.87
N MET A 77 1.67 -7.42 -16.85
CA MET A 77 2.14 -6.69 -15.68
C MET A 77 1.36 -5.40 -15.53
N VAL A 78 1.11 -4.99 -14.29
CA VAL A 78 0.37 -3.76 -14.01
C VAL A 78 1.35 -2.60 -13.85
N ILE A 79 1.10 -1.52 -14.57
CA ILE A 79 1.84 -0.27 -14.45
C ILE A 79 1.03 0.67 -13.57
N LEU A 80 1.64 1.07 -12.46
CA LEU A 80 1.08 1.96 -11.46
C LEU A 80 1.88 3.26 -11.41
N LYS A 81 1.23 4.37 -11.10
CA LYS A 81 1.89 5.65 -10.89
C LYS A 81 1.85 6.05 -9.42
N TYR A 82 3.02 6.29 -8.85
CA TYR A 82 3.20 6.79 -7.49
C TYR A 82 3.93 8.14 -7.54
N GLY A 83 3.18 9.23 -7.38
CA GLY A 83 3.69 10.58 -7.64
C GLY A 83 4.12 10.75 -9.10
N SER A 84 5.42 10.99 -9.32
CA SER A 84 6.03 11.15 -10.65
C SER A 84 6.68 9.87 -11.18
N VAL A 85 6.60 8.76 -10.44
CA VAL A 85 7.29 7.50 -10.76
C VAL A 85 6.29 6.47 -11.27
N PHE A 86 6.66 5.75 -12.33
CA PHE A 86 5.95 4.58 -12.82
C PHE A 86 6.56 3.31 -12.22
N LEU A 87 5.71 2.44 -11.68
CA LEU A 87 6.05 1.19 -11.03
C LEU A 87 5.46 0.05 -11.85
N THR A 88 6.32 -0.84 -12.33
CA THR A 88 5.91 -2.11 -12.95
C THR A 88 5.77 -3.16 -11.85
N THR A 89 4.59 -3.76 -11.71
CA THR A 89 4.29 -4.72 -10.63
C THR A 89 3.57 -5.96 -11.14
N LYS A 90 3.71 -7.05 -10.38
CA LYS A 90 2.94 -8.29 -10.55
C LYS A 90 1.73 -8.26 -9.63
N LEU A 91 0.62 -8.83 -10.06
CA LEU A 91 -0.51 -9.08 -9.17
C LEU A 91 -0.22 -10.35 -8.35
N TYR A 92 -0.26 -10.23 -7.03
CA TYR A 92 0.00 -11.35 -6.14
C TYR A 92 -1.04 -12.46 -6.31
N GLY A 93 -0.56 -13.71 -6.41
CA GLY A 93 -1.36 -14.93 -6.50
C GLY A 93 -2.13 -15.14 -7.81
N ILE A 94 -2.05 -14.21 -8.76
CA ILE A 94 -2.84 -14.25 -9.99
C ILE A 94 -2.03 -13.83 -11.21
N ARG A 95 -2.45 -14.31 -12.39
CA ARG A 95 -2.00 -13.78 -13.68
C ARG A 95 -3.20 -13.44 -14.54
N LEU A 96 -3.09 -12.38 -15.33
CA LEU A 96 -4.12 -12.01 -16.28
C LEU A 96 -4.17 -13.05 -17.40
N ARG A 97 -5.37 -13.46 -17.82
CA ARG A 97 -5.51 -14.35 -18.97
C ARG A 97 -5.15 -13.59 -20.25
N SER A 98 -4.69 -14.35 -21.25
CA SER A 98 -4.39 -13.78 -22.57
C SER A 98 -5.62 -13.12 -23.17
N GLY A 99 -5.47 -11.92 -23.72
CA GLY A 99 -6.58 -11.11 -24.27
C GLY A 99 -7.40 -10.34 -23.22
N SER A 100 -7.22 -10.61 -21.93
CA SER A 100 -8.00 -9.97 -20.86
C SER A 100 -7.52 -8.57 -20.48
N ALA A 101 -6.33 -8.15 -20.92
CA ALA A 101 -5.77 -6.84 -20.63
C ALA A 101 -6.66 -5.69 -21.14
N GLY A 102 -7.30 -5.88 -22.31
CA GLY A 102 -8.26 -4.93 -22.86
C GLY A 102 -9.53 -4.82 -22.00
N VAL A 103 -10.05 -5.96 -21.54
CA VAL A 103 -11.22 -6.00 -20.65
C VAL A 103 -10.92 -5.33 -19.31
N LEU A 104 -9.74 -5.58 -18.74
CA LEU A 104 -9.31 -4.92 -17.51
C LEU A 104 -9.23 -3.41 -17.67
N SER A 105 -8.79 -2.90 -18.82
CA SER A 105 -8.71 -1.46 -19.09
C SER A 105 -10.10 -0.80 -19.17
N LEU A 106 -11.17 -1.56 -19.45
CA LEU A 106 -12.55 -1.07 -19.40
C LEU A 106 -13.07 -0.97 -17.95
N VAL A 107 -12.71 -1.95 -17.12
CA VAL A 107 -13.13 -2.00 -15.69
C VAL A 107 -12.30 -1.04 -14.84
N LEU A 108 -11.04 -0.86 -15.21
CA LEU A 108 -10.03 -0.11 -14.49
C LEU A 108 -9.34 0.85 -15.47
N PRO A 109 -9.97 2.02 -15.74
CA PRO A 109 -9.37 3.01 -16.63
C PRO A 109 -8.14 3.67 -16.01
N SER A 110 -7.27 4.22 -16.89
CA SER A 110 -6.10 5.01 -16.47
C SER A 110 -6.52 6.19 -15.57
N GLY A 111 -5.70 6.49 -14.56
CA GLY A 111 -5.94 7.54 -13.57
C GLY A 111 -6.84 7.15 -12.39
N VAL A 112 -7.31 5.90 -12.32
CA VAL A 112 -8.08 5.43 -11.15
C VAL A 112 -7.17 5.33 -9.93
N LEU A 113 -7.59 5.97 -8.84
CA LEU A 113 -6.94 5.86 -7.53
C LEU A 113 -7.20 4.48 -6.93
N LEU A 114 -6.12 3.79 -6.56
CA LEU A 114 -6.08 2.50 -5.91
C LEU A 114 -5.17 2.55 -4.68
N GLN A 115 -5.26 1.52 -3.83
CA GLN A 115 -4.26 1.28 -2.81
C GLN A 115 -3.49 0.00 -3.16
N ALA A 116 -2.17 0.09 -3.25
CA ALA A 116 -1.31 -1.07 -3.46
C ALA A 116 -0.72 -1.54 -2.12
N GLU A 117 -0.80 -2.84 -1.88
CA GLU A 117 -0.21 -3.53 -0.75
C GLU A 117 0.89 -4.46 -1.26
N VAL A 118 2.15 -4.19 -0.90
CA VAL A 118 3.28 -5.02 -1.34
C VAL A 118 3.36 -6.27 -0.48
N ILE A 119 3.20 -7.44 -1.09
CA ILE A 119 3.23 -8.74 -0.41
C ILE A 119 4.63 -9.37 -0.51
N GLU A 120 5.19 -9.37 -1.72
CA GLU A 120 6.51 -9.95 -1.97
C GLU A 120 7.44 -8.91 -2.57
N LYS A 121 8.65 -8.86 -2.03
CA LYS A 121 9.73 -8.01 -2.54
C LYS A 121 10.66 -8.87 -3.39
N GLY A 122 10.86 -8.47 -4.63
CA GLY A 122 11.77 -9.12 -5.57
C GLY A 122 12.24 -8.10 -6.62
N GLU A 123 12.85 -8.58 -7.70
CA GLU A 123 13.19 -7.74 -8.86
C GLU A 123 11.97 -7.00 -9.39
N ILE A 124 10.81 -7.68 -9.41
CA ILE A 124 9.51 -7.07 -9.62
C ILE A 124 8.64 -7.37 -8.41
N GLN A 125 8.04 -6.34 -7.83
CA GLN A 125 7.23 -6.46 -6.63
C GLN A 125 5.87 -7.09 -6.92
N SER A 126 5.44 -8.03 -6.08
CA SER A 126 4.09 -8.61 -6.12
C SER A 126 3.18 -7.80 -5.20
N VAL A 127 2.06 -7.33 -5.74
CA VAL A 127 1.12 -6.45 -5.02
C VAL A 127 -0.31 -6.99 -5.02
N VAL A 128 -1.03 -6.69 -3.97
CA VAL A 128 -2.50 -6.77 -3.94
C VAL A 128 -3.04 -5.36 -4.14
N LEU A 129 -3.94 -5.21 -5.11
CA LEU A 129 -4.59 -3.94 -5.40
C LEU A 129 -5.94 -3.85 -4.69
N TRP A 130 -6.21 -2.69 -4.09
CA TRP A 130 -7.43 -2.41 -3.38
C TRP A 130 -8.14 -1.20 -3.99
N LYS A 131 -9.46 -1.31 -4.16
CA LYS A 131 -10.34 -0.19 -4.50
C LYS A 131 -11.31 0.03 -3.35
N GLY A 132 -10.97 0.98 -2.47
CA GLY A 132 -11.61 1.08 -1.16
C GLY A 132 -11.35 -0.19 -0.34
N ASN A 133 -12.41 -0.86 0.11
CA ASN A 133 -12.30 -2.10 0.89
C ASN A 133 -12.33 -3.38 0.04
N LYS A 134 -12.38 -3.27 -1.30
CA LYS A 134 -12.42 -4.42 -2.20
C LYS A 134 -11.04 -4.84 -2.66
N ASN A 135 -10.72 -6.13 -2.54
CA ASN A 135 -9.53 -6.74 -3.13
C ASN A 135 -9.77 -6.97 -4.62
N LEU A 136 -9.07 -6.21 -5.47
CA LEU A 136 -9.21 -6.31 -6.91
C LEU A 136 -8.64 -7.62 -7.45
N ASN A 137 -7.60 -8.20 -6.84
CA ASN A 137 -7.03 -9.44 -7.33
C ASN A 137 -8.07 -10.58 -7.25
N GLU A 138 -8.80 -10.65 -6.13
CA GLU A 138 -9.90 -11.61 -5.95
C GLU A 138 -11.06 -11.34 -6.92
N GLU A 139 -11.44 -10.07 -7.09
CA GLU A 139 -12.49 -9.69 -8.04
C GLU A 139 -12.14 -10.12 -9.47
N LEU A 140 -10.88 -9.95 -9.90
CA LEU A 140 -10.42 -10.34 -11.22
C LEU A 140 -10.44 -11.87 -11.43
N LEU A 141 -10.23 -12.65 -10.37
CA LEU A 141 -10.42 -14.10 -10.40
C LEU A 141 -11.90 -14.47 -10.57
N ILE A 142 -12.78 -13.85 -9.77
CA ILE A 142 -14.23 -14.12 -9.81
C ILE A 142 -14.82 -13.75 -11.17
N GLN A 143 -14.38 -12.63 -11.75
CA GLN A 143 -14.81 -12.19 -13.08
C GLN A 143 -14.17 -12.99 -14.23
N GLY A 144 -13.27 -13.93 -13.94
CA GLY A 144 -12.59 -14.76 -14.95
C GLY A 144 -11.62 -14.00 -15.85
N VAL A 145 -11.25 -12.77 -15.47
CA VAL A 145 -10.26 -11.92 -16.16
C VAL A 145 -8.85 -12.43 -15.87
N ALA A 146 -8.64 -12.95 -14.66
CA ALA A 146 -7.40 -13.53 -14.18
C ALA A 146 -7.56 -15.00 -13.81
N GLU A 147 -6.44 -15.69 -13.62
CA GLU A 147 -6.37 -17.04 -13.10
C GLU A 147 -5.33 -17.17 -11.99
N GLY A 148 -5.58 -18.08 -11.04
CA GLY A 148 -4.71 -18.29 -9.89
C GLY A 148 -3.39 -18.94 -10.30
N VAL A 149 -2.30 -18.49 -9.69
CA VAL A 149 -0.97 -19.07 -9.88
C VAL A 149 -0.55 -19.68 -8.55
N HIS A 150 -0.56 -21.01 -8.51
CA HIS A 150 -0.12 -21.82 -7.36
C HIS A 150 1.39 -22.02 -7.35
#